data_AF-A0A8B8B543-F1
#
_entry.id   AF-A0A8B8B543-F1
#
_cell.length_a   1.000
_cell.length_b   1.000
_cell.length_c   1.000
_cell.angle_alpha   90.00
_cell.angle_beta   90.00
_cell.angle_gamma   90.00
#
_symmetry.space_group_name_H-M   'P 1'
#
loop_
_entity.id
_entity.type
_entity.pdbx_description
1 polymer ?
#
loop_
_entity_poly.entity_id
_entity_poly.type
_entity_poly.pdbx_seq_one_letter_code
_entity_poly.pdbx_strand_id
1 'polypeptide(L)'
;MALQRTSIVILIAELLISSLLINESRKLDGYKFPVYTTEVCPRNETEWLERSSLFNCTGEDNTYACFPNDEITELIEFCYPLQIIAIPPGLCLFLSKAKSKMEAYECGSFEYGCPESPYRGSTIFK
;
A
#
# COMPACT_ATOMS: atom_id res chain seq x y z
N MET A 1 -14.61 38.74 -26.37
CA MET A 1 -15.41 37.59 -25.90
C MET A 1 -14.87 36.23 -26.32
N ALA A 2 -14.14 36.08 -27.45
CA ALA A 2 -13.50 34.81 -27.82
C ALA A 2 -12.32 34.43 -26.90
N LEU A 3 -11.46 35.39 -26.56
CA LEU A 3 -10.25 35.18 -25.74
C LEU A 3 -10.54 34.65 -24.33
N GLN A 4 -11.64 35.11 -23.72
CA GLN A 4 -12.06 34.69 -22.37
C GLN A 4 -12.71 33.30 -22.37
N ARG A 5 -13.36 32.90 -23.47
CA ARG A 5 -13.91 31.55 -23.63
C ARG A 5 -12.81 30.51 -23.83
N THR A 6 -11.76 30.83 -24.58
CA THR A 6 -10.58 29.96 -24.73
C THR A 6 -9.83 29.74 -23.42
N SER A 7 -9.66 30.78 -22.58
CA SER A 7 -9.03 30.61 -21.25
C SER A 7 -9.83 29.71 -20.30
N ILE A 8 -11.16 29.79 -20.31
CA ILE A 8 -12.00 28.95 -19.45
C ILE A 8 -11.92 27.47 -19.88
N VAL A 9 -11.91 27.18 -21.18
CA VAL A 9 -11.81 25.81 -21.69
C VAL A 9 -10.45 25.19 -21.33
N ILE A 10 -9.37 25.96 -21.38
CA ILE A 10 -8.02 25.50 -20.99
C ILE A 10 -7.99 25.19 -19.49
N LEU A 11 -8.52 26.08 -18.64
CA LEU A 11 -8.58 25.85 -17.19
C LEU A 11 -9.42 24.63 -16.81
N ILE A 12 -10.54 24.38 -17.50
CA ILE A 12 -11.36 23.19 -17.28
C ILE A 12 -10.61 21.93 -17.72
N ALA A 13 -9.91 21.96 -18.85
CA ALA A 13 -9.11 20.83 -19.32
C ALA A 13 -7.96 20.50 -18.36
N GLU A 14 -7.26 21.51 -17.83
CA GLU A 14 -6.20 21.33 -16.82
C GLU A 14 -6.74 20.75 -15.51
N LEU A 15 -7.91 21.20 -15.06
CA LEU A 15 -8.57 20.68 -13.86
C LEU A 15 -9.02 19.22 -14.06
N LEU A 16 -9.54 18.87 -15.23
CA LEU A 16 -9.93 17.50 -15.58
C LEU A 16 -8.71 16.57 -15.67
N ILE A 17 -7.61 17.02 -16.29
CA ILE A 17 -6.36 16.27 -16.37
C ILE A 17 -5.77 16.06 -14.95
N SER A 18 -5.81 17.08 -14.11
CA SER A 18 -5.39 16.99 -12.70
C SER A 18 -6.25 15.98 -11.90
N SER A 19 -7.56 15.93 -12.14
CA SER A 19 -8.43 14.91 -11.53
C SER A 19 -8.21 13.49 -12.05
N LEU A 20 -7.68 13.32 -13.26
CA LEU A 20 -7.28 12.02 -13.84
C LEU A 20 -5.92 11.51 -13.31
N LEU A 21 -5.12 12.39 -12.69
CA LEU A 21 -3.85 12.04 -12.02
C LEU A 21 -4.04 11.69 -10.55
N ILE A 22 -5.27 11.65 -10.05
CA ILE A 22 -5.58 11.06 -8.76
C ILE A 22 -5.36 9.56 -8.93
N ASN A 23 -4.19 9.09 -8.50
CA ASN A 23 -3.80 7.68 -8.49
C ASN A 23 -4.90 6.83 -7.85
N GLU A 24 -5.81 6.27 -8.66
CA GLU A 24 -6.92 5.48 -8.18
C GLU A 24 -6.38 4.15 -7.66
N SER A 25 -6.40 3.97 -6.34
CA SER A 25 -6.15 2.68 -5.72
C SER A 25 -7.16 1.67 -6.27
N ARG A 26 -6.68 0.71 -7.07
CA ARG A 26 -7.53 -0.28 -7.73
C ARG A 26 -7.75 -1.45 -6.79
N LYS A 27 -9.01 -1.81 -6.55
CA LYS A 27 -9.34 -3.02 -5.80
C LYS A 27 -8.92 -4.28 -6.58
N LEU A 28 -8.28 -5.21 -5.90
CA LEU A 28 -7.87 -6.51 -6.45
C LEU A 28 -8.85 -7.61 -6.08
N ASP A 29 -9.16 -8.47 -7.05
CA ASP A 29 -9.99 -9.66 -6.85
C ASP A 29 -9.14 -10.89 -6.47
N GLY A 30 -9.79 -11.88 -5.82
CA GLY A 30 -9.19 -13.17 -5.49
C GLY A 30 -8.64 -13.29 -4.07
N TYR A 31 -8.65 -12.19 -3.30
CA TYR A 31 -8.32 -12.20 -1.87
C TYR A 31 -9.55 -12.44 -0.99
N LYS A 32 -9.35 -12.98 0.21
CA LYS A 32 -10.40 -13.22 1.22
C LYS A 32 -10.87 -11.95 1.95
N PHE A 33 -10.20 -10.83 1.73
CA PHE A 33 -10.50 -9.52 2.30
C PHE A 33 -10.18 -8.43 1.26
N PRO A 34 -10.67 -7.19 1.43
CA PRO A 34 -10.38 -6.10 0.51
C PRO A 34 -8.87 -5.80 0.44
N VAL A 35 -8.33 -5.79 -0.78
CA VAL A 35 -6.93 -5.46 -1.10
C VAL A 35 -6.94 -4.47 -2.24
N TYR A 36 -6.08 -3.46 -2.16
CA TYR A 36 -6.00 -2.39 -3.15
C TYR A 36 -4.56 -2.19 -3.59
N THR A 37 -4.36 -1.80 -4.84
CA THR A 37 -3.04 -1.38 -5.32
C THR A 37 -2.66 -0.02 -4.75
N THR A 38 -1.37 0.18 -4.54
CA THR A 38 -0.79 1.50 -4.23
C THR A 38 0.55 1.62 -4.93
N GLU A 39 0.97 2.85 -5.24
CA GLU A 39 2.32 3.12 -5.77
C GLU A 39 3.35 3.28 -4.65
N VAL A 40 2.91 3.65 -3.45
CA VAL A 40 3.80 4.00 -2.34
C VAL A 40 3.21 3.47 -1.03
N CYS A 41 4.04 2.76 -0.26
CA CYS A 41 3.73 2.48 1.14
C CYS A 41 4.02 3.69 2.04
N PRO A 42 3.40 3.77 3.24
CA PRO A 42 3.72 4.81 4.20
C PRO A 42 5.21 4.91 4.49
N ARG A 43 5.73 6.14 4.61
CA ARG A 43 7.15 6.41 4.85
C ARG A 43 7.47 6.78 6.30
N ASN A 44 6.43 6.92 7.12
CA ASN A 44 6.53 7.28 8.52
C ASN A 44 5.25 6.88 9.27
N GLU A 45 5.27 7.03 10.59
CA GLU A 45 4.16 6.69 11.48
C GLU A 45 2.90 7.51 11.21
N THR A 46 3.04 8.80 10.86
CA THR A 46 1.90 9.67 10.56
C THR A 46 1.15 9.17 9.32
N GLU A 47 1.86 8.92 8.22
CA GLU A 47 1.27 8.34 7.00
C GLU A 47 0.65 6.97 7.29
N TRP A 48 1.29 6.15 8.13
CA TRP A 48 0.76 4.84 8.49
C TRP A 48 -0.58 4.95 9.26
N LEU A 49 -0.67 5.88 10.22
CA LEU A 49 -1.89 6.15 10.97
C LEU A 49 -3.01 6.70 10.09
N GLU A 50 -2.69 7.58 9.14
CA GLU A 50 -3.65 8.11 8.16
C GLU A 50 -4.22 7.00 7.28
N ARG A 51 -3.36 6.15 6.71
CA ARG A 51 -3.82 5.00 5.91
C ARG A 51 -4.63 4.01 6.75
N SER A 52 -4.17 3.70 7.96
CA SER A 52 -4.87 2.79 8.87
C SER A 52 -6.29 3.28 9.21
N SER A 53 -6.43 4.57 9.50
CA SER A 53 -7.72 5.22 9.75
C SER A 53 -8.62 5.19 8.51
N LEU A 54 -8.08 5.48 7.32
CA LEU A 54 -8.83 5.47 6.06
C LEU A 54 -9.37 4.07 5.71
N PHE A 55 -8.60 3.02 6.02
CA PHE A 55 -9.03 1.62 5.85
C PHE A 55 -9.87 1.08 7.03
N ASN A 56 -10.10 1.89 8.05
CA ASN A 56 -10.77 1.50 9.30
C ASN A 56 -10.10 0.28 9.98
N CYS A 57 -8.77 0.20 9.89
CA CYS A 57 -7.93 -0.83 10.52
C CYS A 57 -7.53 -0.46 11.95
N THR A 58 -8.50 0.05 12.71
CA THR A 58 -8.29 0.57 14.07
C THR A 58 -8.72 -0.44 15.14
N GLY A 59 -9.06 -1.67 14.74
CA GLY A 59 -9.55 -2.72 15.63
C GLY A 59 -8.42 -3.43 16.39
N GLU A 60 -8.76 -4.12 17.47
CA GLU A 60 -7.80 -4.94 18.21
C GLU A 60 -7.45 -6.26 17.50
N ASP A 61 -8.20 -6.62 16.45
CA ASP A 61 -8.11 -7.89 15.72
C ASP A 61 -7.52 -7.74 14.32
N ASN A 62 -7.17 -6.53 13.90
CA ASN A 62 -6.65 -6.24 12.57
C ASN A 62 -5.52 -5.20 12.59
N THR A 63 -4.78 -5.14 11.50
CA THR A 63 -3.73 -4.14 11.32
C THR A 63 -3.64 -3.71 9.87
N TYR A 64 -3.40 -2.41 9.65
CA TYR A 64 -3.08 -1.91 8.32
C TYR A 64 -1.70 -2.41 7.90
N ALA A 65 -1.63 -2.88 6.65
CA ALA A 65 -0.44 -3.45 6.07
C ALA A 65 -0.26 -2.94 4.64
N CYS A 66 1.00 -2.70 4.25
CA CYS A 66 1.39 -2.40 2.89
C CYS A 66 2.61 -3.26 2.53
N PHE A 67 2.45 -4.14 1.55
CA PHE A 67 3.44 -5.14 1.15
C PHE A 67 3.35 -5.39 -0.37
N PRO A 68 4.35 -6.05 -0.97
CA PRO A 68 4.22 -6.57 -2.33
C PRO A 68 3.11 -7.64 -2.46
N ASN A 69 2.55 -7.75 -3.66
CA ASN A 69 1.75 -8.92 -4.06
C ASN A 69 2.63 -10.18 -4.22
N ASP A 70 2.00 -11.31 -4.50
CA ASP A 70 2.67 -12.61 -4.62
C ASP A 70 3.62 -12.76 -5.80
N GLU A 71 3.44 -11.95 -6.84
CA GLU A 71 4.35 -11.86 -7.98
C GLU A 71 5.49 -10.86 -7.75
N ILE A 72 5.46 -10.09 -6.66
CA ILE A 72 6.43 -9.04 -6.31
C ILE A 72 6.55 -7.98 -7.43
N THR A 73 5.43 -7.64 -8.04
CA THR A 73 5.35 -6.69 -9.18
C THR A 73 4.66 -5.38 -8.81
N GLU A 74 3.80 -5.38 -7.79
CA GLU A 74 3.04 -4.21 -7.35
C GLU A 74 2.97 -4.16 -5.82
N LEU A 75 2.92 -2.93 -5.28
CA LEU A 75 2.60 -2.72 -3.87
C LEU A 75 1.10 -2.74 -3.69
N ILE A 76 0.68 -3.34 -2.59
CA ILE A 76 -0.72 -3.47 -2.22
C ILE A 76 -0.90 -3.11 -0.75
N GLU A 77 -2.06 -2.57 -0.44
CA GLU A 77 -2.45 -2.17 0.89
C GLU A 77 -3.78 -2.82 1.27
N PHE A 78 -3.89 -3.19 2.55
CA PHE A 78 -5.01 -3.99 3.05
C PHE A 78 -5.09 -3.95 4.57
N CYS A 79 -6.25 -4.38 5.07
CA CYS A 79 -6.46 -4.69 6.47
C CYS A 79 -6.22 -6.18 6.72
N TYR A 80 -5.15 -6.52 7.42
CA TYR A 80 -4.82 -7.92 7.70
C TYR A 80 -5.53 -8.39 8.99
N PRO A 81 -6.14 -9.58 9.02
CA PRO A 81 -6.90 -10.08 10.18
C PRO A 81 -5.98 -10.65 11.28
N LEU A 82 -4.92 -9.92 11.63
CA LEU A 82 -4.10 -10.12 12.81
C LEU A 82 -3.65 -8.75 13.32
N GLN A 83 -3.58 -8.59 14.65
CA GLN A 83 -3.11 -7.36 15.28
C GLN A 83 -1.62 -7.09 15.02
N ILE A 84 -0.80 -8.13 15.01
CA ILE A 84 0.66 -8.03 14.91
C ILE A 84 1.16 -8.98 13.83
N ILE A 85 1.83 -8.41 12.83
CA ILE A 85 2.63 -9.13 11.84
C ILE A 85 4.08 -9.01 12.29
N ALA A 86 4.62 -10.03 12.95
CA ALA A 86 6.01 -10.06 13.39
C ALA A 86 6.91 -10.68 12.31
N ILE A 87 8.02 -10.01 12.01
CA ILE A 87 8.89 -10.35 10.88
C ILE A 87 10.30 -10.58 11.40
N PRO A 88 10.84 -11.81 11.32
CA PRO A 88 12.22 -12.11 11.67
C PRO A 88 13.24 -11.41 10.74
N PRO A 89 14.50 -11.23 11.17
CA PRO A 89 15.55 -10.75 10.29
C PRO A 89 15.82 -11.71 9.13
N GLY A 90 16.32 -11.20 8.01
CA GLY A 90 16.61 -11.98 6.82
C GLY A 90 15.38 -12.36 5.97
N LEU A 91 14.17 -11.98 6.42
CA LEU A 91 12.91 -12.29 5.76
C LEU A 91 12.18 -11.03 5.32
N CYS A 92 11.66 -11.08 4.11
CA CYS A 92 10.74 -10.09 3.54
C CYS A 92 9.39 -10.75 3.37
N LEU A 93 8.28 -10.02 3.52
CA LEU A 93 6.94 -10.58 3.38
C LEU A 93 6.25 -10.10 2.11
N PHE A 94 5.35 -10.94 1.61
CA PHE A 94 4.39 -10.62 0.56
C PHE A 94 3.03 -11.25 0.90
N LEU A 95 1.95 -10.72 0.32
CA LEU A 95 0.63 -11.32 0.50
C LEU A 95 0.37 -12.36 -0.59
N SER A 96 0.28 -13.64 -0.21
CA SER A 96 -0.13 -14.70 -1.13
C SER A 96 -1.57 -14.50 -1.57
N LYS A 97 -1.83 -14.36 -2.88
CA LYS A 97 -3.19 -14.28 -3.42
C LYS A 97 -3.98 -15.55 -3.16
N ALA A 98 -3.38 -16.71 -3.47
CA ALA A 98 -4.01 -18.01 -3.32
C ALA A 98 -4.47 -18.32 -1.88
N LYS A 99 -3.68 -17.92 -0.87
CA LYS A 99 -4.00 -18.19 0.54
C LYS A 99 -4.66 -17.02 1.25
N SER A 100 -4.48 -15.80 0.74
CA SER A 100 -4.73 -14.52 1.42
C SER A 100 -4.04 -14.47 2.78
N LYS A 101 -2.76 -14.82 2.79
CA LYS A 101 -1.91 -14.88 3.99
C LYS A 101 -0.54 -14.29 3.69
N MET A 102 0.07 -13.69 4.70
CA MET A 102 1.47 -13.30 4.63
C MET A 102 2.35 -14.54 4.46
N GLU A 103 3.19 -14.53 3.45
CA GLU A 103 4.25 -15.52 3.21
C GLU A 103 5.60 -14.81 3.24
N ALA A 104 6.65 -15.57 3.53
CA ALA A 104 8.01 -15.04 3.67
C ALA A 104 8.89 -15.43 2.49
N TYR A 105 9.82 -14.55 2.18
CA TYR A 105 10.89 -14.75 1.21
C TYR A 105 12.23 -14.47 1.89
N GLU A 106 13.20 -15.37 1.71
CA GLU A 106 14.57 -15.19 2.19
C GLU A 106 15.29 -14.13 1.35
N CYS A 107 15.34 -12.89 1.85
CA CYS A 107 15.91 -11.75 1.13
C CYS A 107 17.37 -11.46 1.46
N GLY A 108 18.09 -12.38 2.14
CA GLY A 108 19.49 -12.19 2.52
C GLY A 108 20.47 -12.06 1.35
N SER A 109 20.06 -12.41 0.13
CA SER A 109 20.84 -12.18 -1.09
C SER A 109 20.60 -10.81 -1.73
N PHE A 110 19.71 -9.99 -1.19
CA PHE A 110 19.44 -8.66 -1.74
C PHE A 110 20.56 -7.70 -1.38
N GLU A 111 20.90 -6.81 -2.32
CA GLU A 111 21.91 -5.78 -2.08
C GLU A 111 21.45 -4.76 -1.02
N TYR A 112 20.14 -4.49 -0.93
CA TYR A 112 19.53 -3.57 0.01
C TYR A 112 18.08 -3.96 0.36
N GLY A 113 17.55 -3.42 1.46
CA GLY A 113 16.15 -3.57 1.87
C GLY A 113 15.84 -4.88 2.62
N CYS A 114 16.80 -5.78 2.79
CA CYS A 114 16.66 -6.94 3.66
C CYS A 114 16.86 -6.51 5.14
N PRO A 115 15.90 -6.80 6.03
CA PRO A 115 15.95 -6.36 7.42
C PRO A 115 16.97 -7.16 8.23
N GLU A 116 17.87 -6.47 8.93
CA GLU A 116 18.90 -7.09 9.79
C GLU A 116 18.40 -7.43 11.20
N SER A 117 17.27 -6.84 11.61
CA SER A 117 16.67 -7.06 12.92
C SER A 117 15.17 -7.30 12.82
N PRO A 118 14.55 -7.96 13.81
CA PRO A 118 13.11 -8.18 13.79
C PRO A 118 12.32 -6.87 13.80
N TYR A 119 11.25 -6.81 13.02
CA TYR A 119 10.36 -5.64 12.93
C TYR A 119 8.90 -6.08 12.81
N ARG A 120 8.00 -5.11 12.87
CA ARG A 120 6.55 -5.33 12.74
C ARG A 120 6.06 -4.78 11.41
N GLY A 121 4.99 -5.37 10.87
CA GLY A 121 4.30 -4.81 9.69
C GLY A 121 3.87 -3.35 9.87
N SER A 122 3.52 -2.96 11.11
CA SER A 122 3.17 -1.58 11.45
C SER A 122 4.37 -0.62 11.54
N THR A 123 5.59 -1.11 11.36
CA THR A 123 6.83 -0.31 11.41
C THR A 123 7.74 -0.58 10.21
N ILE A 124 7.20 -1.12 9.11
CA ILE A 124 7.97 -1.45 7.88
C ILE A 124 8.58 -0.23 7.19
N PHE A 125 8.12 0.97 7.54
CA PHE A 125 8.63 2.24 7.04
C PHE A 125 9.97 2.68 7.68
N LYS A 126 10.44 1.95 8.70
CA LYS A 126 11.71 2.20 9.38
C LYS A 126 12.82 1.36 8.75
#